data_AF-A0A316G1I7-F1
#
_entry.id   AF-A0A316G1I7-F1
#
_cell.length_a   1.000
_cell.length_b   1.000
_cell.length_c   1.000
_cell.angle_alpha   90.00
_cell.angle_beta   90.00
_cell.angle_gamma   90.00
#
_symmetry.space_group_name_H-M   'P 1'
#
loop_
_entity.id
_entity.type
_entity.pdbx_description
1 polymer ?
#
loop_
_entity_poly.entity_id
_entity_poly.type
_entity_poly.pdbx_seq_one_letter_code
_entity_poly.pdbx_strand_id
1 'polypeptide(L)'
;MYSFRQPARQLKPADNLIASNKPLNTLKSVSASKTWLALGIVFSLASTSAWSGAREQAKRIHDRLAGTHPSESVLNSMESAINSGTPMAAANLAMENDAFYNVTLKNFITPWTNEAQTVFAPLNDYTATVIGIIRDESDFRTILFDDVIYTADSSVGAPAYQMNNNDHYEYLEDNNVSLKDQLVRRAQSAITGLPSDATAGVMTTRAAAKAFFSAGTNRAMFRFTLLNHMCDDLEAFKDATRTPDRIRQDVTRSPGGDSRIFLNNCVGCHAGMDPMAQAFAYYEWDYNFETDPEAENGQLVYNQAGDIDPETGTRVQAKYHINANNFKYGYVTPDDQWDNYWREGQNAILGWDESLPGSGSGAKTMGQEMAYSERFAQCQVKKVFKAVCLRKPGDAADRGQVDSMVSNFIASGYNLKQTFGETALYCMGN
;
A
#
# COMPACT_ATOMS: atom_id res chain seq x y z
N MET A 1 21.44 18.10 -33.27
CA MET A 1 22.54 17.66 -32.39
C MET A 1 22.09 16.36 -31.76
N TYR A 2 22.76 15.26 -32.11
CA TYR A 2 22.39 13.90 -31.71
C TYR A 2 22.72 13.68 -30.22
N SER A 3 21.81 13.11 -29.45
CA SER A 3 22.16 12.22 -28.33
C SER A 3 21.01 11.27 -28.00
N PHE A 4 21.39 10.06 -27.64
CA PHE A 4 20.65 8.81 -27.73
C PHE A 4 19.64 8.63 -26.58
N ARG A 5 18.38 8.31 -26.90
CA ARG A 5 17.50 7.54 -26.00
C ARG A 5 17.67 6.06 -26.33
N GLN A 6 18.22 5.26 -25.41
CA GLN A 6 18.11 3.81 -25.47
C GLN A 6 16.89 3.33 -24.66
N PRO A 7 16.17 2.30 -25.13
CA PRO A 7 15.01 1.74 -24.45
C PRO A 7 15.37 0.63 -23.46
N ALA A 8 14.39 0.36 -22.60
CA ALA A 8 14.33 -0.64 -21.54
C ALA A 8 14.97 -2.02 -21.83
N ARG A 9 15.57 -2.57 -20.78
CA ARG A 9 16.19 -3.90 -20.71
C ARG A 9 15.11 -4.99 -20.86
N GLN A 10 15.12 -5.72 -21.98
CA GLN A 10 14.38 -6.97 -22.15
C GLN A 10 15.11 -8.11 -21.42
N LEU A 11 14.43 -8.79 -20.49
CA LEU A 11 14.84 -10.08 -19.96
C LEU A 11 14.33 -11.19 -20.90
N LYS A 12 15.24 -12.05 -21.37
CA LYS A 12 14.93 -13.27 -22.15
C LYS A 12 14.74 -14.49 -21.24
N PRO A 13 14.00 -15.52 -21.71
CA PRO A 13 13.48 -16.62 -20.90
C PRO A 13 14.50 -17.77 -20.73
N ALA A 14 14.31 -18.56 -19.67
CA ALA A 14 15.02 -19.83 -19.47
C ALA A 14 14.21 -20.99 -20.08
N ASP A 15 14.82 -21.71 -21.03
CA ASP A 15 14.29 -22.90 -21.67
C ASP A 15 14.56 -24.18 -20.85
N ASN A 16 13.50 -25.00 -20.77
CA ASN A 16 13.43 -26.46 -20.92
C ASN A 16 14.43 -27.40 -20.20
N LEU A 17 13.88 -28.20 -19.28
CA LEU A 17 14.30 -29.60 -19.11
C LEU A 17 13.10 -30.54 -19.32
N ILE A 18 13.22 -31.30 -20.40
CA ILE A 18 12.37 -32.40 -20.84
C ILE A 18 12.72 -33.63 -19.99
N ALA A 19 11.72 -34.30 -19.41
CA ALA A 19 11.86 -35.67 -18.93
C ALA A 19 10.69 -36.53 -19.41
N SER A 20 11.06 -37.71 -19.87
CA SER A 20 10.36 -38.60 -20.80
C SER A 20 9.14 -39.35 -20.23
N ASN A 21 8.08 -39.40 -21.02
CA ASN A 21 7.02 -40.40 -20.97
C ASN A 21 7.51 -41.78 -21.45
N LYS A 22 7.15 -42.87 -20.74
CA LYS A 22 6.71 -44.17 -21.28
C LYS A 22 6.29 -45.15 -20.15
N PRO A 23 5.48 -46.20 -20.42
CA PRO A 23 4.09 -46.21 -19.97
C PRO A 23 3.69 -47.42 -19.08
N LEU A 24 2.44 -47.34 -18.62
CA LEU A 24 1.59 -48.34 -17.97
C LEU A 24 1.80 -49.78 -18.44
N ASN A 25 1.85 -50.70 -17.46
CA ASN A 25 1.39 -52.08 -17.66
C ASN A 25 0.55 -52.53 -16.45
N THR A 26 -0.63 -53.03 -16.79
CA THR A 26 -1.68 -53.53 -15.91
C THR A 26 -1.46 -55.01 -15.55
N LEU A 27 -1.66 -55.29 -14.25
CA LEU A 27 -2.27 -56.45 -13.61
C LEU A 27 -2.16 -57.85 -14.25
N LYS A 28 -1.58 -58.79 -13.49
CA LYS A 28 -2.13 -60.14 -13.34
C LYS A 28 -2.08 -60.61 -11.89
N SER A 29 -3.22 -61.12 -11.43
CA SER A 29 -3.48 -61.74 -10.14
C SER A 29 -2.91 -63.16 -10.07
N VAL A 30 -2.44 -63.55 -8.88
CA VAL A 30 -2.40 -64.96 -8.44
C VAL A 30 -2.77 -64.99 -6.96
N SER A 31 -3.75 -65.82 -6.63
CA SER A 31 -4.23 -66.11 -5.29
C SER A 31 -3.40 -67.24 -4.65
N ALA A 32 -3.25 -67.20 -3.31
CA ALA A 32 -3.65 -68.28 -2.40
C ALA A 32 -2.89 -68.23 -1.05
N SER A 33 -3.68 -68.04 0.01
CA SER A 33 -3.58 -68.58 1.38
C SER A 33 -2.21 -68.87 2.02
N LYS A 34 -2.00 -68.34 3.25
CA LYS A 34 -2.13 -69.11 4.50
C LYS A 34 -1.96 -68.22 5.74
N THR A 35 -2.89 -68.43 6.66
CA THR A 35 -2.99 -68.03 8.08
C THR A 35 -1.70 -68.16 8.89
N TRP A 36 -1.35 -67.12 9.67
CA TRP A 36 -0.78 -67.23 11.02
C TRP A 36 -1.22 -66.02 11.87
N LEU A 37 -1.75 -66.32 13.06
CA LEU A 37 -2.26 -65.40 14.07
C LEU A 37 -1.08 -64.92 14.94
N ALA A 38 -0.89 -63.61 15.14
CA ALA A 38 -0.09 -63.08 16.25
C ALA A 38 -0.50 -61.64 16.61
N LEU A 39 -1.09 -61.54 17.80
CA LEU A 39 -1.17 -60.42 18.74
C LEU A 39 -0.27 -59.19 18.48
N GLY A 40 -0.88 -58.00 18.59
CA GLY A 40 -0.22 -56.87 19.24
C GLY A 40 -0.07 -55.60 18.41
N ILE A 41 -0.68 -54.52 18.91
CA ILE A 41 -0.48 -53.11 18.53
C ILE A 41 -1.32 -52.66 17.32
N VAL A 42 -2.63 -52.53 17.56
CA VAL A 42 -3.40 -51.41 17.01
C VAL A 42 -2.88 -50.16 17.74
N PHE A 43 -1.81 -49.54 17.25
CA PHE A 43 -1.52 -48.14 17.56
C PHE A 43 -2.55 -47.34 16.76
N SER A 44 -3.75 -47.21 17.32
CA SER A 44 -4.63 -46.12 16.95
C SER A 44 -3.82 -44.85 17.19
N LEU A 45 -3.24 -44.30 16.13
CA LEU A 45 -2.88 -42.90 16.05
C LEU A 45 -4.20 -42.13 16.21
N ALA A 46 -4.69 -42.05 17.44
CA ALA A 46 -5.47 -40.94 17.87
C ALA A 46 -4.53 -39.75 17.72
N SER A 47 -4.58 -39.13 16.55
CA SER A 47 -4.07 -37.78 16.36
C SER A 47 -4.86 -36.92 17.34
N THR A 48 -4.40 -36.85 18.59
CA THR A 48 -4.86 -35.82 19.51
C THR A 48 -4.45 -34.53 18.83
N SER A 49 -5.43 -33.79 18.31
CA SER A 49 -5.23 -32.42 17.89
C SER A 49 -4.44 -31.75 19.02
N ALA A 50 -3.21 -31.33 18.75
CA ALA A 50 -2.45 -30.58 19.72
C ALA A 50 -3.13 -29.20 19.82
N TRP A 51 -3.99 -29.03 20.81
CA TRP A 51 -4.62 -27.75 21.11
C TRP A 51 -3.56 -26.84 21.72
N SER A 52 -3.43 -25.62 21.20
CA SER A 52 -2.62 -24.61 21.85
C SER A 52 -3.30 -24.18 23.15
N GLY A 53 -2.62 -24.35 24.28
CA GLY A 53 -3.09 -23.75 25.53
C GLY A 53 -2.99 -22.23 25.48
N ALA A 54 -3.55 -21.57 26.50
CA ALA A 54 -3.54 -20.11 26.61
C ALA A 54 -2.12 -19.52 26.54
N ARG A 55 -1.12 -20.25 27.06
CA ARG A 55 0.29 -19.83 26.99
C ARG A 55 0.84 -19.85 25.56
N GLU A 56 0.56 -20.91 24.79
CA GLU A 56 0.99 -21.01 23.39
C GLU A 56 0.28 -19.98 22.51
N GLN A 57 -1.01 -19.73 22.76
CA GLN A 57 -1.78 -18.69 22.08
C GLN A 57 -1.20 -17.29 22.38
N ALA A 58 -0.95 -16.99 23.66
CA ALA A 58 -0.32 -15.74 24.09
C ALA A 58 1.03 -15.53 23.40
N LYS A 59 1.89 -16.55 23.41
CA LYS A 59 3.18 -16.50 22.71
C LYS A 59 2.99 -16.22 21.22
N ARG A 60 2.05 -16.88 20.57
CA ARG A 60 1.80 -16.70 19.13
C ARG A 60 1.28 -15.30 18.78
N ILE A 61 0.39 -14.74 19.61
CA ILE A 61 -0.06 -13.35 19.47
C ILE A 61 1.14 -12.42 19.53
N HIS A 62 1.99 -12.56 20.55
CA HIS A 62 3.15 -11.68 20.72
C HIS A 62 4.13 -11.79 19.54
N ASP A 63 4.51 -13.01 19.16
CA ASP A 63 5.47 -13.24 18.08
C ASP A 63 4.99 -12.64 16.75
N ARG A 64 3.68 -12.66 16.47
CA ARG A 64 3.10 -12.14 15.22
C ARG A 64 2.92 -10.63 15.20
N LEU A 65 2.65 -10.03 16.36
CA LEU A 65 2.50 -8.59 16.47
C LEU A 65 3.87 -7.92 16.65
N ALA A 66 4.64 -8.30 17.66
CA ALA A 66 5.92 -7.67 17.96
C ALA A 66 7.10 -8.19 17.12
N GLY A 67 6.95 -9.29 16.38
CA GLY A 67 8.04 -9.89 15.59
C GLY A 67 9.18 -10.48 16.44
N THR A 68 9.01 -10.53 17.76
CA THR A 68 10.00 -11.00 18.75
C THR A 68 9.32 -11.82 19.84
N HIS A 69 10.10 -12.57 20.63
CA HIS A 69 9.56 -13.33 21.75
C HIS A 69 9.21 -12.45 22.96
N PRO A 70 8.11 -12.71 23.68
CA PRO A 70 7.77 -11.98 24.90
C PRO A 70 8.77 -12.30 26.02
N SER A 71 8.97 -11.34 26.92
CA SER A 71 9.56 -11.65 28.23
C SER A 71 8.64 -12.58 29.02
N GLU A 72 9.19 -13.28 30.02
CA GLU A 72 8.39 -14.19 30.85
C GLU A 72 7.23 -13.47 31.55
N SER A 73 7.47 -12.25 32.06
CA SER A 73 6.43 -11.46 32.72
C SER A 73 5.31 -11.08 31.75
N VAL A 74 5.65 -10.61 30.55
CA VAL A 74 4.66 -10.27 29.50
C VAL A 74 3.88 -11.51 29.10
N LEU A 75 4.54 -12.65 28.89
CA LEU A 75 3.88 -13.89 28.53
C LEU A 75 2.90 -14.37 29.61
N ASN A 76 3.27 -14.28 30.90
CA ASN A 76 2.39 -14.63 32.01
C ASN A 76 1.15 -13.71 32.07
N SER A 77 1.32 -12.40 31.85
CA SER A 77 0.20 -11.47 31.79
C SER A 77 -0.73 -11.73 30.60
N MET A 78 -0.18 -12.02 29.42
CA MET A 78 -0.96 -12.37 28.23
C MET A 78 -1.72 -13.69 28.41
N GLU A 79 -1.09 -14.72 28.99
CA GLU A 79 -1.74 -15.99 29.32
C GLU A 79 -2.91 -15.78 30.29
N SER A 80 -2.71 -14.96 31.33
CA SER A 80 -3.77 -14.62 32.29
C SER A 80 -4.95 -13.92 31.59
N ALA A 81 -4.69 -13.01 30.65
CA ALA A 81 -5.74 -12.33 29.89
C ALA A 81 -6.56 -13.32 29.05
N ILE A 82 -5.90 -14.27 28.37
CA ILE A 82 -6.59 -15.29 27.58
C ILE A 82 -7.44 -16.20 28.47
N ASN A 83 -6.88 -16.69 29.58
CA ASN A 83 -7.62 -17.52 30.54
C ASN A 83 -8.82 -16.79 31.18
N SER A 84 -8.77 -15.45 31.25
CA SER A 84 -9.84 -14.61 31.79
C SER A 84 -10.89 -14.22 30.74
N GLY A 85 -10.79 -14.73 29.50
CA GLY A 85 -11.72 -14.40 28.42
C GLY A 85 -11.52 -13.00 27.82
N THR A 86 -10.34 -12.39 28.01
CA THR A 86 -10.00 -11.06 27.47
C THR A 86 -8.80 -11.09 26.51
N PRO A 87 -8.82 -11.94 25.45
CA PRO A 87 -7.66 -12.12 24.57
C PRO A 87 -7.20 -10.84 23.86
N MET A 88 -8.09 -9.86 23.64
CA MET A 88 -7.70 -8.56 23.08
C MET A 88 -6.73 -7.80 24.00
N ALA A 89 -6.84 -7.95 25.32
CA ALA A 89 -5.89 -7.36 26.26
C ALA A 89 -4.48 -7.96 26.09
N ALA A 90 -4.38 -9.24 25.71
CA ALA A 90 -3.10 -9.85 25.36
C ALA A 90 -2.51 -9.22 24.09
N ALA A 91 -3.32 -9.03 23.04
CA ALA A 91 -2.87 -8.38 21.81
C ALA A 91 -2.43 -6.92 22.04
N ASN A 92 -3.17 -6.16 22.85
CA ASN A 92 -2.78 -4.80 23.22
C ASN A 92 -1.44 -4.80 23.96
N LEU A 93 -1.24 -5.71 24.92
CA LEU A 93 0.04 -5.83 25.63
C LEU A 93 1.20 -6.20 24.70
N ALA A 94 0.97 -7.02 23.68
CA ALA A 94 1.98 -7.31 22.67
C ALA A 94 2.32 -6.08 21.80
N MET A 95 1.34 -5.27 21.44
CA MET A 95 1.55 -4.04 20.68
C MET A 95 2.20 -2.91 21.50
N GLU A 96 2.30 -3.04 22.83
CA GLU A 96 3.10 -2.11 23.65
C GLU A 96 4.61 -2.29 23.46
N ASN A 97 5.05 -3.40 22.86
CA ASN A 97 6.45 -3.65 22.56
C ASN A 97 6.94 -2.74 21.41
N ASP A 98 8.07 -2.07 21.60
CA ASP A 98 8.64 -1.16 20.61
C ASP A 98 8.89 -1.82 19.24
N ALA A 99 9.19 -3.13 19.23
CA ALA A 99 9.39 -3.89 18.01
C ALA A 99 8.12 -3.96 17.12
N PHE A 100 6.91 -3.81 17.68
CA PHE A 100 5.71 -3.66 16.86
C PHE A 100 5.83 -2.46 15.92
N TYR A 101 6.40 -1.34 16.38
CA TYR A 101 6.54 -0.11 15.61
C TYR A 101 7.81 -0.12 14.76
N ASN A 102 8.96 -0.37 15.38
CA ASN A 102 10.27 -0.30 14.75
C ASN A 102 10.53 -1.42 13.72
N VAL A 103 9.87 -2.57 13.87
CA VAL A 103 10.08 -3.73 12.99
C VAL A 103 8.80 -4.06 12.24
N THR A 104 7.72 -4.42 12.93
CA THR A 104 6.52 -4.95 12.28
C THR A 104 5.85 -3.90 11.40
N LEU A 105 5.52 -2.73 11.94
CA LEU A 105 4.87 -1.66 11.18
C LEU A 105 5.81 -1.07 10.13
N LYS A 106 7.09 -0.85 10.46
CA LYS A 106 8.09 -0.41 9.47
C LYS A 106 8.10 -1.33 8.25
N ASN A 107 8.27 -2.65 8.44
CA ASN A 107 8.29 -3.62 7.34
C ASN A 107 6.94 -3.74 6.63
N PHE A 108 5.84 -3.57 7.34
CA PHE A 108 4.49 -3.57 6.78
C PHE A 108 4.28 -2.44 5.77
N ILE A 109 4.82 -1.25 6.06
CA ILE A 109 4.54 0.00 5.33
C ILE A 109 5.61 0.30 4.27
N THR A 110 6.88 0.00 4.55
CA THR A 110 8.02 0.35 3.68
C THR A 110 7.80 0.00 2.20
N PRO A 111 7.23 -1.16 1.82
CA PRO A 111 6.91 -1.49 0.43
C PRO A 111 5.98 -0.51 -0.30
N TRP A 112 5.26 0.35 0.40
CA TRP A 112 4.33 1.31 -0.20
C TRP A 112 5.05 2.62 -0.58
N THR A 113 6.29 2.79 -0.14
CA THR A 113 7.04 4.04 -0.22
C THR A 113 8.07 4.07 -1.34
N ASN A 114 8.18 2.99 -2.12
CA ASN A 114 9.15 2.85 -3.20
C ASN A 114 8.59 2.01 -4.36
N GLU A 115 9.04 2.30 -5.58
CA GLU A 115 8.57 1.62 -6.79
C GLU A 115 8.88 0.12 -6.81
N ALA A 116 9.98 -0.30 -6.18
CA ALA A 116 10.40 -1.70 -6.11
C ALA A 116 9.54 -2.54 -5.14
N GLN A 117 8.68 -1.89 -4.35
CA GLN A 117 7.88 -2.50 -3.29
C GLN A 117 8.70 -3.37 -2.33
N THR A 118 9.94 -2.96 -2.07
CA THR A 118 10.85 -3.66 -1.17
C THR A 118 10.65 -3.22 0.28
N VAL A 119 10.90 -4.15 1.21
CA VAL A 119 10.96 -3.86 2.65
C VAL A 119 12.31 -3.26 3.07
N PHE A 120 13.31 -3.28 2.19
CA PHE A 120 14.69 -2.87 2.50
C PHE A 120 14.96 -1.38 2.25
N ALA A 121 13.95 -0.57 1.95
CA ALA A 121 14.13 0.87 1.87
C ALA A 121 14.29 1.48 3.28
N PRO A 122 15.04 2.59 3.42
CA PRO A 122 15.19 3.28 4.70
C PRO A 122 13.85 3.77 5.26
N LEU A 123 13.78 3.92 6.58
CA LEU A 123 12.72 4.69 7.23
C LEU A 123 12.64 6.07 6.59
N ASN A 124 11.41 6.54 6.39
CA ASN A 124 11.12 7.82 5.75
C ASN A 124 9.82 8.42 6.30
N ASP A 125 9.49 9.64 5.86
CA ASP A 125 8.32 10.38 6.31
C ASP A 125 6.98 9.71 6.02
N TYR A 126 6.83 9.04 4.89
CA TYR A 126 5.65 8.23 4.60
C TYR A 126 5.52 7.10 5.64
N THR A 127 6.56 6.28 5.81
CA THR A 127 6.52 5.18 6.79
C THR A 127 6.25 5.68 8.20
N ALA A 128 6.98 6.70 8.66
CA ALA A 128 6.79 7.28 10.00
C ALA A 128 5.38 7.86 10.19
N THR A 129 4.82 8.51 9.17
CA THR A 129 3.46 9.09 9.25
C THR A 129 2.39 8.02 9.41
N VAL A 130 2.50 6.92 8.67
CA VAL A 130 1.55 5.80 8.81
C VAL A 130 1.74 5.09 10.16
N ILE A 131 2.98 4.90 10.63
CA ILE A 131 3.25 4.36 11.97
C ILE A 131 2.58 5.22 13.04
N GLY A 132 2.75 6.55 12.97
CA GLY A 132 2.16 7.50 13.90
C GLY A 132 0.63 7.44 13.92
N ILE A 133 -0.02 7.39 12.75
CA ILE A 133 -1.49 7.29 12.65
C ILE A 133 -2.01 5.98 13.25
N ILE A 134 -1.32 4.85 13.03
CA ILE A 134 -1.67 3.56 13.65
C ILE A 134 -1.45 3.63 15.16
N ARG A 135 -0.32 4.17 15.61
CA ARG A 135 0.03 4.28 17.03
C ARG A 135 -1.00 5.08 17.81
N ASP A 136 -1.40 6.23 17.25
CA ASP A 136 -2.32 7.19 17.86
C ASP A 136 -3.78 6.78 17.68
N GLU A 137 -4.05 5.57 17.14
CA GLU A 137 -5.39 4.99 16.99
C GLU A 137 -6.37 5.93 16.26
N SER A 138 -5.82 6.76 15.36
CA SER A 138 -6.55 7.77 14.61
C SER A 138 -7.29 7.14 13.43
N ASP A 139 -8.24 7.88 12.86
CA ASP A 139 -8.92 7.49 11.62
C ASP A 139 -7.88 7.26 10.50
N PHE A 140 -7.69 5.99 10.13
CA PHE A 140 -6.64 5.60 9.20
C PHE A 140 -6.86 6.14 7.79
N ARG A 141 -8.07 6.59 7.42
CA ARG A 141 -8.33 7.22 6.12
C ARG A 141 -7.54 8.52 5.94
N THR A 142 -7.23 9.21 7.04
CA THR A 142 -6.51 10.49 7.04
C THR A 142 -5.13 10.42 6.37
N ILE A 143 -4.55 9.22 6.24
CA ILE A 143 -3.28 9.02 5.52
C ILE A 143 -3.33 9.52 4.07
N LEU A 144 -4.50 9.64 3.43
CA LEU A 144 -4.59 10.07 2.02
C LEU A 144 -5.00 11.52 1.81
N PHE A 145 -5.42 12.25 2.84
CA PHE A 145 -5.98 13.59 2.62
C PHE A 145 -5.65 14.61 3.71
N ASP A 146 -5.23 14.19 4.89
CA ASP A 146 -5.05 15.15 5.98
C ASP A 146 -3.75 15.97 5.84
N ASP A 147 -3.70 17.11 6.53
CA ASP A 147 -2.49 17.90 6.71
C ASP A 147 -1.66 17.33 7.88
N VAL A 148 -0.99 16.20 7.62
CA VAL A 148 -0.34 15.42 8.66
C VAL A 148 1.00 14.85 8.23
N ILE A 149 1.98 14.99 9.10
CA ILE A 149 3.27 14.31 9.03
C ILE A 149 3.72 13.94 10.45
N TYR A 150 4.49 12.86 10.59
CA TYR A 150 5.16 12.53 11.85
C TYR A 150 6.67 12.71 11.70
N THR A 151 7.24 13.50 12.60
CA THR A 151 8.69 13.72 12.74
C THR A 151 9.11 13.34 14.16
N ALA A 152 10.40 13.13 14.38
CA ALA A 152 10.93 12.88 15.71
C ALA A 152 10.68 14.06 16.67
N ASP A 153 10.55 13.74 17.95
CA ASP A 153 10.58 14.71 19.02
C ASP A 153 11.95 15.41 19.05
N SER A 154 11.94 16.72 19.35
CA SER A 154 13.17 17.52 19.40
C SER A 154 14.21 17.00 20.40
N SER A 155 13.78 16.28 21.44
CA SER A 155 14.66 15.70 22.46
C SER A 155 15.55 14.57 21.94
N VAL A 156 15.22 13.99 20.78
CA VAL A 156 15.99 12.90 20.14
C VAL A 156 17.29 13.40 19.49
N GLY A 157 17.39 14.69 19.19
CA GLY A 157 18.57 15.27 18.54
C GLY A 157 18.74 14.92 17.05
N ALA A 158 17.68 14.42 16.40
CA ALA A 158 17.70 14.14 14.96
C ALA A 158 17.91 15.44 14.15
N PRO A 159 18.56 15.37 12.96
CA PRO A 159 18.60 16.49 12.02
C PRO A 159 17.21 17.03 11.73
N ALA A 160 17.07 18.32 11.44
CA ALA A 160 15.78 18.88 11.06
C ALA A 160 15.24 18.19 9.79
N TYR A 161 13.92 18.05 9.70
CA TYR A 161 13.27 17.56 8.48
C TYR A 161 13.64 18.46 7.29
N GLN A 162 13.91 17.83 6.14
CA GLN A 162 14.19 18.52 4.88
C GLN A 162 13.47 17.83 3.73
N MET A 163 12.97 18.61 2.77
CA MET A 163 12.33 18.08 1.57
C MET A 163 13.32 17.48 0.55
N ASN A 164 14.62 17.76 0.70
CA ASN A 164 15.65 17.36 -0.26
C ASN A 164 16.61 16.27 0.24
N ASN A 165 16.39 15.70 1.42
CA ASN A 165 17.14 14.53 1.90
C ASN A 165 16.29 13.70 2.89
N ASN A 166 16.83 12.57 3.35
CA ASN A 166 16.15 11.67 4.28
C ASN A 166 16.86 11.56 5.64
N ASP A 167 17.83 12.44 5.91
CA ASP A 167 18.74 12.36 7.06
C ASP A 167 17.99 12.31 8.40
N HIS A 168 16.86 13.01 8.50
CA HIS A 168 16.01 13.00 9.69
C HIS A 168 15.57 11.59 10.07
N TYR A 169 15.11 10.80 9.11
CA TYR A 169 14.55 9.47 9.35
C TYR A 169 15.60 8.37 9.36
N GLU A 170 16.66 8.52 8.55
CA GLU A 170 17.83 7.64 8.63
C GLU A 170 18.49 7.74 9.99
N TYR A 171 18.58 8.94 10.58
CA TYR A 171 19.06 9.10 11.95
C TYR A 171 18.23 8.29 12.96
N LEU A 172 16.89 8.28 12.85
CA LEU A 172 16.04 7.52 13.77
C LEU A 172 16.29 6.02 13.65
N GLU A 173 16.44 5.54 12.42
CA GLU A 173 16.72 4.13 12.16
C GLU A 173 18.11 3.75 12.67
N ASP A 174 19.16 4.50 12.31
CA ASP A 174 20.55 4.21 12.67
C ASP A 174 20.81 4.29 14.18
N ASN A 175 20.06 5.15 14.89
CA ASN A 175 20.16 5.30 16.35
C ASN A 175 19.10 4.48 17.10
N ASN A 176 18.37 3.61 16.41
CA ASN A 176 17.39 2.70 17.00
C ASN A 176 16.36 3.42 17.89
N VAL A 177 15.93 4.61 17.46
CA VAL A 177 14.99 5.47 18.19
C VAL A 177 13.62 4.79 18.23
N SER A 178 13.00 4.76 19.42
CA SER A 178 11.64 4.23 19.58
C SER A 178 10.63 5.03 18.74
N LEU A 179 10.09 4.40 17.70
CA LEU A 179 9.04 5.00 16.87
C LEU A 179 7.70 5.05 17.61
N LYS A 180 7.54 4.22 18.64
CA LYS A 180 6.43 4.30 19.58
C LYS A 180 6.47 5.61 20.37
N ASP A 181 7.59 5.93 21.01
CA ASP A 181 7.61 7.02 21.99
C ASP A 181 7.99 8.36 21.38
N GLN A 182 8.76 8.37 20.29
CA GLN A 182 9.45 9.57 19.81
C GLN A 182 8.88 10.18 18.53
N LEU A 183 7.88 9.56 17.89
CA LEU A 183 7.18 10.19 16.76
C LEU A 183 6.16 11.21 17.26
N VAL A 184 6.14 12.40 16.69
CA VAL A 184 5.18 13.45 17.08
C VAL A 184 4.44 13.98 15.86
N ARG A 185 3.11 14.03 15.98
CA ARG A 185 2.23 14.57 14.95
C ARG A 185 2.53 16.05 14.72
N ARG A 186 2.61 16.45 13.46
CA ARG A 186 2.77 17.84 12.99
C ARG A 186 1.83 18.09 11.82
N ALA A 187 1.54 19.36 11.54
CA ALA A 187 0.95 19.75 10.27
C ALA A 187 2.02 19.61 9.18
N GLN A 188 1.71 18.89 8.11
CA GLN A 188 2.62 18.72 6.97
C GLN A 188 2.93 20.07 6.32
N SER A 189 1.95 20.96 6.18
CA SER A 189 2.11 22.30 5.64
C SER A 189 3.16 23.12 6.41
N ALA A 190 3.16 23.04 7.74
CA ALA A 190 4.11 23.74 8.60
C ALA A 190 5.54 23.20 8.51
N ILE A 191 5.71 21.95 8.07
CA ILE A 191 7.02 21.27 7.98
C ILE A 191 7.59 21.31 6.57
N THR A 192 6.74 21.15 5.56
CA THR A 192 7.14 21.04 4.14
C THR A 192 7.09 22.38 3.40
N GLY A 193 6.36 23.37 3.92
CA GLY A 193 6.11 24.64 3.24
C GLY A 193 4.98 24.57 2.19
N LEU A 194 4.36 23.41 1.99
CA LEU A 194 3.17 23.31 1.13
C LEU A 194 1.99 24.09 1.74
N PRO A 195 1.17 24.75 0.91
CA PRO A 195 -0.14 25.23 1.36
C PRO A 195 -0.97 24.10 1.97
N SER A 196 -1.74 24.37 3.02
CA SER A 196 -2.52 23.33 3.70
C SER A 196 -3.51 22.64 2.77
N ASP A 197 -4.11 23.34 1.81
CA ASP A 197 -4.98 22.74 0.78
C ASP A 197 -4.23 21.86 -0.24
N ALA A 198 -2.91 22.03 -0.37
CA ALA A 198 -2.03 21.23 -1.22
C ALA A 198 -1.42 20.01 -0.52
N THR A 199 -1.70 19.77 0.77
CA THR A 199 -1.30 18.53 1.44
C THR A 199 -2.26 17.39 1.11
N ALA A 200 -1.80 16.15 1.08
CA ALA A 200 -2.65 14.97 0.87
C ALA A 200 -2.08 13.77 1.63
N GLY A 201 -1.88 13.94 2.93
CA GLY A 201 -1.25 12.97 3.82
C GLY A 201 0.05 12.43 3.25
N VAL A 202 0.11 11.11 3.07
CA VAL A 202 1.30 10.41 2.59
C VAL A 202 1.64 10.70 1.14
N MET A 203 0.67 11.06 0.28
CA MET A 203 0.94 11.28 -1.16
C MET A 203 1.83 12.50 -1.42
N THR A 204 1.85 13.46 -0.49
CA THR A 204 2.63 14.70 -0.56
C THR A 204 3.82 14.71 0.39
N THR A 205 4.17 13.54 0.95
CA THR A 205 5.45 13.35 1.64
C THR A 205 6.61 13.36 0.64
N ARG A 206 7.83 13.65 1.12
CA ARG A 206 9.04 13.56 0.31
C ARG A 206 9.21 12.17 -0.27
N ALA A 207 9.05 11.11 0.54
CA ALA A 207 9.26 9.74 0.09
C ALA A 207 8.32 9.35 -1.06
N ALA A 208 7.01 9.65 -0.93
CA ALA A 208 6.06 9.40 -2.00
C ALA A 208 6.38 10.24 -3.24
N ALA A 209 6.71 11.53 -3.06
CA ALA A 209 6.98 12.44 -4.15
C ALA A 209 8.21 12.02 -4.97
N LYS A 210 9.32 11.73 -4.29
CA LYS A 210 10.53 11.18 -4.93
C LYS A 210 10.19 9.92 -5.72
N ALA A 211 9.44 8.99 -5.12
CA ALA A 211 9.17 7.70 -5.73
C ALA A 211 8.18 7.78 -6.90
N PHE A 212 7.19 8.69 -6.86
CA PHE A 212 6.03 8.58 -7.76
C PHE A 212 5.63 9.86 -8.51
N PHE A 213 6.23 11.01 -8.19
CA PHE A 213 6.12 12.24 -9.00
C PHE A 213 7.30 12.46 -9.94
N SER A 214 8.42 11.75 -9.74
CA SER A 214 9.57 11.84 -10.62
C SER A 214 9.21 11.38 -12.04
N ALA A 215 9.48 12.25 -13.00
CA ALA A 215 9.20 12.06 -14.41
C ALA A 215 7.70 11.83 -14.76
N GLY A 216 7.43 11.75 -16.06
CA GLY A 216 6.08 11.49 -16.57
C GLY A 216 5.08 12.60 -16.23
N THR A 217 3.80 12.25 -16.13
CA THR A 217 2.68 13.19 -15.98
C THR A 217 1.81 12.85 -14.77
N ASN A 218 2.48 12.44 -13.68
CA ASN A 218 1.94 12.04 -12.38
C ASN A 218 0.94 10.86 -12.38
N ARG A 219 0.85 10.08 -13.47
CA ARG A 219 0.10 8.81 -13.48
C ARG A 219 0.70 7.75 -12.55
N ALA A 220 2.01 7.81 -12.33
CA ALA A 220 2.70 6.91 -11.41
C ALA A 220 2.19 7.10 -9.98
N MET A 221 2.12 8.34 -9.48
CA MET A 221 1.50 8.64 -8.17
C MET A 221 0.12 8.03 -8.03
N PHE A 222 -0.79 8.29 -8.98
CA PHE A 222 -2.13 7.72 -8.93
C PHE A 222 -2.13 6.18 -8.93
N ARG A 223 -1.36 5.56 -9.84
CA ARG A 223 -1.24 4.09 -9.93
C ARG A 223 -0.75 3.49 -8.61
N PHE A 224 0.30 4.07 -8.01
CA PHE A 224 0.84 3.56 -6.76
C PHE A 224 -0.10 3.82 -5.58
N THR A 225 -0.90 4.88 -5.58
CA THR A 225 -2.00 5.04 -4.62
C THR A 225 -3.02 3.91 -4.75
N LEU A 226 -3.41 3.49 -5.95
CA LEU A 226 -4.28 2.31 -6.14
C LEU A 226 -3.63 1.03 -5.62
N LEU A 227 -2.38 0.76 -6.02
CA LEU A 227 -1.64 -0.42 -5.59
C LEU A 227 -1.51 -0.49 -4.06
N ASN A 228 -1.18 0.64 -3.44
CA ASN A 228 -0.84 0.71 -2.03
C ASN A 228 -2.08 0.89 -1.14
N HIS A 229 -3.17 1.50 -1.62
CA HIS A 229 -4.31 1.80 -0.76
C HIS A 229 -5.63 1.17 -1.21
N MET A 230 -5.65 0.60 -2.41
CA MET A 230 -6.77 -0.19 -2.93
C MET A 230 -6.36 -1.63 -3.30
N CYS A 231 -5.09 -2.02 -3.13
CA CYS A 231 -4.57 -3.39 -3.21
C CYS A 231 -4.64 -4.07 -4.58
N ASP A 232 -4.95 -3.32 -5.65
CA ASP A 232 -4.91 -3.81 -7.02
C ASP A 232 -4.21 -2.78 -7.92
N ASP A 233 -3.70 -3.23 -9.07
CA ASP A 233 -3.14 -2.35 -10.11
C ASP A 233 -4.25 -1.87 -11.06
N LEU A 234 -3.92 -0.91 -11.92
CA LEU A 234 -4.83 -0.30 -12.91
C LEU A 234 -5.60 -1.31 -13.76
N GLU A 235 -5.02 -2.47 -14.05
CA GLU A 235 -5.69 -3.54 -14.82
C GLU A 235 -6.97 -4.04 -14.15
N ALA A 236 -7.02 -4.08 -12.81
CA ALA A 236 -8.24 -4.45 -12.09
C ALA A 236 -9.31 -3.35 -12.14
N PHE A 237 -8.90 -2.10 -12.36
CA PHE A 237 -9.77 -0.93 -12.49
C PHE A 237 -10.11 -0.60 -13.94
N LYS A 238 -9.65 -1.39 -14.91
CA LYS A 238 -9.90 -1.16 -16.33
C LYS A 238 -11.40 -1.20 -16.62
N ASP A 239 -11.96 -0.09 -17.07
CA ASP A 239 -13.37 0.02 -17.45
C ASP A 239 -13.52 0.72 -18.81
N ALA A 240 -13.74 -0.09 -19.85
CA ALA A 240 -13.93 0.41 -21.22
C ALA A 240 -15.35 0.94 -21.48
N THR A 241 -16.25 0.92 -20.48
CA THR A 241 -17.60 1.50 -20.60
C THR A 241 -17.64 2.98 -20.23
N ARG A 242 -16.56 3.52 -19.66
CA ARG A 242 -16.43 4.94 -19.29
C ARG A 242 -16.02 5.80 -20.49
N THR A 243 -16.40 7.07 -20.46
CA THR A 243 -16.05 8.04 -21.50
C THR A 243 -14.54 8.32 -21.48
N PRO A 244 -13.83 8.20 -22.63
CA PRO A 244 -12.39 8.44 -22.72
C PRO A 244 -12.04 9.89 -23.14
N ASP A 245 -12.77 10.89 -22.64
CA ASP A 245 -12.67 12.30 -23.05
C ASP A 245 -11.50 13.05 -22.39
N ARG A 246 -11.07 12.63 -21.20
CA ARG A 246 -9.91 13.23 -20.50
C ARG A 246 -8.57 12.57 -20.79
N ILE A 247 -8.51 11.65 -21.75
CA ILE A 247 -7.23 11.02 -22.10
C ILE A 247 -6.33 12.06 -22.77
N ARG A 248 -5.20 12.36 -22.12
CA ARG A 248 -4.31 13.46 -22.49
C ARG A 248 -3.62 13.27 -23.84
N GLN A 249 -3.13 14.39 -24.39
CA GLN A 249 -2.42 14.46 -25.67
C GLN A 249 -1.12 13.64 -25.72
N ASP A 250 -0.53 13.35 -24.55
CA ASP A 250 0.76 12.66 -24.40
C ASP A 250 0.70 11.16 -24.73
N VAL A 251 -0.50 10.56 -24.76
CA VAL A 251 -0.70 9.14 -25.05
C VAL A 251 -1.02 8.95 -26.54
N THR A 252 -0.21 8.16 -27.23
CA THR A 252 -0.47 7.82 -28.64
C THR A 252 -1.75 6.99 -28.79
N ARG A 253 -2.59 7.36 -29.77
CA ARG A 253 -3.78 6.59 -30.17
C ARG A 253 -3.47 5.52 -31.21
N SER A 254 -2.20 5.33 -31.56
CA SER A 254 -1.73 4.24 -32.43
C SER A 254 -0.34 3.77 -31.96
N PRO A 255 -0.24 3.16 -30.77
CA PRO A 255 1.03 2.59 -30.30
C PRO A 255 1.60 1.64 -31.34
N GLY A 256 2.85 1.83 -31.74
CA GLY A 256 3.49 1.01 -32.79
C GLY A 256 2.83 1.12 -34.18
N GLY A 257 2.01 2.14 -34.43
CA GLY A 257 1.26 2.32 -35.68
C GLY A 257 -0.09 1.58 -35.74
N ASP A 258 -0.51 0.93 -34.65
CA ASP A 258 -1.77 0.16 -34.60
C ASP A 258 -2.73 0.72 -33.54
N SER A 259 -3.82 1.35 -33.99
CA SER A 259 -4.84 1.93 -33.11
C SER A 259 -5.61 0.88 -32.31
N ARG A 260 -5.66 -0.37 -32.75
CA ARG A 260 -6.35 -1.46 -32.04
C ARG A 260 -5.71 -1.73 -30.69
N ILE A 261 -4.41 -1.49 -30.54
CA ILE A 261 -3.71 -1.64 -29.26
C ILE A 261 -4.29 -0.66 -28.25
N PHE A 262 -4.42 0.62 -28.63
CA PHE A 262 -5.02 1.63 -27.76
C PHE A 262 -6.47 1.28 -27.41
N LEU A 263 -7.28 0.95 -28.41
CA LEU A 263 -8.72 0.67 -28.25
C LEU A 263 -9.00 -0.58 -27.40
N ASN A 264 -8.16 -1.61 -27.47
CA ASN A 264 -8.42 -2.87 -26.77
C ASN A 264 -7.71 -2.95 -25.41
N ASN A 265 -6.53 -2.33 -25.28
CA ASN A 265 -5.66 -2.53 -24.13
C ASN A 265 -5.54 -1.30 -23.24
N CYS A 266 -5.54 -0.09 -23.80
CA CYS A 266 -5.18 1.12 -23.05
C CYS A 266 -6.40 1.95 -22.62
N VAL A 267 -7.40 2.09 -23.50
CA VAL A 267 -8.50 3.05 -23.32
C VAL A 267 -9.25 2.84 -22.01
N GLY A 268 -9.49 1.58 -21.59
CA GLY A 268 -10.24 1.28 -20.36
C GLY A 268 -9.51 1.66 -19.07
N CYS A 269 -8.17 1.62 -19.05
CA CYS A 269 -7.41 2.08 -17.89
C CYS A 269 -7.41 3.63 -17.85
N HIS A 270 -7.17 4.26 -19.00
CA HIS A 270 -7.09 5.71 -19.11
C HIS A 270 -8.43 6.42 -18.89
N ALA A 271 -9.56 5.83 -19.30
CA ALA A 271 -10.87 6.45 -19.16
C ALA A 271 -11.24 6.75 -17.70
N GLY A 272 -10.77 5.93 -16.74
CA GLY A 272 -10.94 6.20 -15.31
C GLY A 272 -9.75 6.90 -14.67
N MET A 273 -8.52 6.52 -15.05
CA MET A 273 -7.30 7.07 -14.43
C MET A 273 -7.07 8.54 -14.77
N ASP A 274 -7.17 8.94 -16.04
CA ASP A 274 -6.75 10.28 -16.46
C ASP A 274 -7.60 11.40 -15.83
N PRO A 275 -8.94 11.27 -15.68
CA PRO A 275 -9.76 12.20 -14.88
C PRO A 275 -9.30 12.35 -13.43
N MET A 276 -8.93 11.25 -12.77
CA MET A 276 -8.51 11.26 -11.36
C MET A 276 -7.08 11.77 -11.17
N ALA A 277 -6.16 11.36 -12.04
CA ALA A 277 -4.75 11.77 -12.00
C ALA A 277 -4.56 13.28 -12.28
N GLN A 278 -5.58 13.95 -12.83
CA GLN A 278 -5.61 15.41 -12.96
C GLN A 278 -5.49 16.12 -11.60
N ALA A 279 -5.91 15.50 -10.50
CA ALA A 279 -5.74 16.03 -9.14
C ALA A 279 -4.28 16.40 -8.78
N PHE A 280 -3.31 15.85 -9.51
CA PHE A 280 -1.88 16.11 -9.31
C PHE A 280 -1.30 17.16 -10.29
N ALA A 281 -2.13 17.90 -11.04
CA ALA A 281 -1.69 18.78 -12.12
C ALA A 281 -0.73 19.90 -11.71
N TYR A 282 -0.74 20.28 -10.43
CA TYR A 282 0.09 21.35 -9.90
C TYR A 282 1.36 20.86 -9.17
N TYR A 283 1.60 19.54 -9.09
CA TYR A 283 2.73 18.96 -8.36
C TYR A 283 3.86 18.52 -9.30
N GLU A 284 5.10 18.86 -8.96
CA GLU A 284 6.32 18.41 -9.65
C GLU A 284 7.37 17.94 -8.65
N TRP A 285 8.16 16.94 -9.02
CA TRP A 285 9.38 16.61 -8.30
C TRP A 285 10.52 17.35 -9.00
N ASP A 286 10.97 18.46 -8.42
CA ASP A 286 12.03 19.28 -8.99
C ASP A 286 13.39 18.68 -8.64
N TYR A 287 14.14 18.26 -9.66
CA TYR A 287 15.48 17.70 -9.53
C TYR A 287 16.27 17.89 -10.83
N ASN A 288 17.60 17.85 -10.73
CA ASN A 288 18.48 17.93 -11.89
C ASN A 288 18.92 16.53 -12.34
N PHE A 289 18.29 15.98 -13.37
CA PHE A 289 18.60 14.65 -13.90
C PHE A 289 20.08 14.45 -14.29
N GLU A 290 20.79 15.48 -14.75
CA GLU A 290 22.20 15.35 -15.18
C GLU A 290 23.16 15.18 -13.99
N THR A 291 22.85 15.80 -12.85
CA THR A 291 23.68 15.75 -11.65
C THR A 291 23.12 14.84 -10.55
N ASP A 292 21.86 14.46 -10.65
CA ASP A 292 21.09 13.64 -9.71
C ASP A 292 20.15 12.69 -10.48
N PRO A 293 20.70 11.68 -11.18
CA PRO A 293 19.91 10.79 -12.04
C PRO A 293 18.92 9.90 -11.27
N GLU A 294 19.17 9.68 -9.97
CA GLU A 294 18.28 8.92 -9.07
C GLU A 294 17.28 9.84 -8.33
N ALA A 295 17.32 11.15 -8.61
CA ALA A 295 16.44 12.17 -8.05
C ALA A 295 16.47 12.22 -6.50
N GLU A 296 17.59 11.86 -5.88
CA GLU A 296 17.75 11.76 -4.43
C GLU A 296 17.63 13.12 -3.74
N ASN A 297 18.14 14.17 -4.36
CA ASN A 297 18.24 15.51 -3.78
C ASN A 297 17.14 16.46 -4.30
N GLY A 298 16.13 15.90 -4.99
CA GLY A 298 14.98 16.66 -5.46
C GLY A 298 14.04 17.08 -4.34
N GLN A 299 13.00 17.84 -4.67
CA GLN A 299 11.95 18.24 -3.74
C GLN A 299 10.59 18.33 -4.43
N LEU A 300 9.52 18.13 -3.66
CA LEU A 300 8.16 18.34 -4.16
C LEU A 300 7.89 19.85 -4.25
N VAL A 301 7.57 20.33 -5.44
CA VAL A 301 7.12 21.69 -5.68
C VAL A 301 5.65 21.71 -6.08
N TYR A 302 4.98 22.81 -5.76
CA TYR A 302 3.55 23.01 -6.02
C TYR A 302 3.31 24.41 -6.57
N ASN A 303 2.61 24.51 -7.69
CA ASN A 303 2.22 25.81 -8.26
C ASN A 303 0.97 26.34 -7.54
N GLN A 304 1.17 27.27 -6.62
CA GLN A 304 0.09 27.85 -5.83
C GLN A 304 -0.74 28.87 -6.62
N ALA A 305 -1.79 29.41 -6.01
CA ALA A 305 -2.58 30.45 -6.64
C ALA A 305 -1.70 31.67 -6.96
N GLY A 306 -1.63 32.04 -8.24
CA GLY A 306 -0.79 33.13 -8.74
C GLY A 306 0.51 32.66 -9.40
N ASP A 307 0.95 31.42 -9.17
CA ASP A 307 2.07 30.83 -9.88
C ASP A 307 1.63 30.43 -11.29
N ILE A 308 2.43 30.79 -12.30
CA ILE A 308 2.16 30.46 -13.69
C ILE A 308 3.38 29.75 -14.25
N ASP A 309 3.17 28.52 -14.70
CA ASP A 309 4.14 27.78 -15.47
C ASP A 309 4.31 28.44 -16.85
N PRO A 310 5.54 28.81 -17.24
CA PRO A 310 5.78 29.56 -18.47
C PRO A 310 5.51 28.73 -19.75
N GLU A 311 5.53 27.40 -19.67
CA GLU A 311 5.26 26.53 -20.81
C GLU A 311 3.77 26.33 -21.03
N THR A 312 2.99 26.20 -19.95
CA THR A 312 1.54 25.96 -20.04
C THR A 312 0.72 27.24 -20.05
N GLY A 313 1.26 28.35 -19.52
CA GLY A 313 0.53 29.60 -19.30
C GLY A 313 -0.56 29.49 -18.23
N THR A 314 -0.57 28.42 -17.43
CA THR A 314 -1.51 28.19 -16.33
C THR A 314 -0.73 27.73 -15.09
N ARG A 315 -1.43 27.34 -14.01
CA ARG A 315 -0.81 26.71 -12.84
C ARG A 315 -0.34 25.28 -13.12
N VAL A 316 -0.82 24.65 -14.21
CA VAL A 316 -0.50 23.26 -14.54
C VAL A 316 0.99 23.13 -14.83
N GLN A 317 1.64 22.16 -14.20
CA GLN A 317 3.06 21.87 -14.41
C GLN A 317 3.31 21.50 -15.88
N ALA A 318 4.39 22.03 -16.46
CA ALA A 318 4.84 21.79 -17.83
C ALA A 318 4.73 20.32 -18.28
N LYS A 319 5.06 19.39 -17.39
CA LYS A 319 5.00 17.95 -17.66
C LYS A 319 3.62 17.47 -18.14
N TYR A 320 2.52 18.11 -17.77
CA TYR A 320 1.19 17.72 -18.24
C TYR A 320 0.94 18.03 -19.72
N HIS A 321 1.72 18.93 -20.33
CA HIS A 321 1.58 19.36 -21.73
C HIS A 321 2.72 18.83 -22.62
N ILE A 322 3.61 17.97 -22.10
CA ILE A 322 4.66 17.33 -22.90
C ILE A 322 4.06 16.36 -23.91
N ASN A 323 4.80 16.10 -24.99
CA ASN A 323 4.40 15.17 -26.04
C ASN A 323 3.03 15.47 -26.67
N ALA A 324 2.58 16.74 -26.67
CA ALA A 324 1.29 17.16 -27.24
C ALA A 324 1.07 16.73 -28.71
N ASN A 325 2.14 16.44 -29.44
CA ASN A 325 2.09 15.94 -30.81
C ASN A 325 1.74 14.44 -30.92
N ASN A 326 1.74 13.66 -29.84
CA ASN A 326 1.36 12.24 -29.87
C ASN A 326 -0.11 12.05 -30.25
N PHE A 327 -0.99 12.92 -29.75
CA PHE A 327 -2.37 13.04 -30.21
C PHE A 327 -2.88 14.47 -29.99
N LYS A 328 -2.79 15.32 -31.02
CA LYS A 328 -3.13 16.75 -30.94
C LYS A 328 -4.55 17.06 -30.46
N TYR A 329 -5.49 16.14 -30.72
CA TYR A 329 -6.89 16.25 -30.30
C TYR A 329 -7.16 15.65 -28.91
N GLY A 330 -6.12 15.20 -28.20
CA GLY A 330 -6.25 14.71 -26.83
C GLY A 330 -6.55 15.84 -25.85
N TYR A 331 -6.89 15.46 -24.64
CA TYR A 331 -7.23 16.40 -23.58
C TYR A 331 -6.02 17.24 -23.18
N VAL A 332 -6.20 18.56 -23.14
CA VAL A 332 -5.25 19.51 -22.57
C VAL A 332 -5.70 19.78 -21.14
N THR A 333 -4.89 19.40 -20.16
CA THR A 333 -5.22 19.60 -18.75
C THR A 333 -5.19 21.09 -18.40
N PRO A 334 -6.32 21.71 -17.99
CA PRO A 334 -6.40 23.15 -17.72
C PRO A 334 -6.11 23.50 -16.26
N ASP A 335 -6.34 22.57 -15.34
CA ASP A 335 -6.31 22.74 -13.88
C ASP A 335 -6.19 21.38 -13.16
N ASP A 336 -6.37 21.37 -11.84
CA ASP A 336 -6.36 20.17 -10.98
C ASP A 336 -7.76 19.63 -10.63
N GLN A 337 -8.80 19.96 -11.40
CA GLN A 337 -10.14 19.39 -11.24
C GLN A 337 -10.16 17.91 -11.62
N TRP A 338 -10.73 17.06 -10.78
CA TRP A 338 -10.86 15.63 -11.03
C TRP A 338 -12.31 15.18 -10.92
N ASP A 339 -12.66 14.12 -11.67
CA ASP A 339 -13.96 13.45 -11.63
C ASP A 339 -13.77 11.94 -11.51
N ASN A 340 -14.51 11.30 -10.62
CA ASN A 340 -14.46 9.86 -10.42
C ASN A 340 -15.47 9.13 -11.32
N TYR A 341 -15.07 8.80 -12.54
CA TYR A 341 -15.92 8.07 -13.47
C TYR A 341 -16.22 6.64 -13.01
N TRP A 342 -15.47 6.10 -12.05
CA TRP A 342 -15.69 4.77 -11.48
C TRP A 342 -16.84 4.69 -10.48
N ARG A 343 -17.49 5.81 -10.16
CA ARG A 343 -18.77 5.80 -9.43
C ARG A 343 -19.89 5.09 -10.18
N GLU A 344 -19.74 4.96 -11.49
CA GLU A 344 -20.67 4.25 -12.34
C GLU A 344 -19.97 3.10 -13.07
N GLY A 345 -20.76 2.24 -13.71
CA GLY A 345 -20.24 1.10 -14.46
C GLY A 345 -19.80 -0.04 -13.54
N GLN A 346 -18.88 -0.88 -14.03
CA GLN A 346 -18.44 -2.07 -13.29
C GLN A 346 -17.69 -1.73 -12.00
N ASN A 347 -17.05 -0.55 -11.94
CA ASN A 347 -16.26 -0.13 -10.80
C ASN A 347 -17.09 0.57 -9.71
N ALA A 348 -18.41 0.72 -9.89
CA ALA A 348 -19.31 1.16 -8.82
C ALA A 348 -19.27 0.20 -7.61
N ILE A 349 -18.92 -1.08 -7.84
CA ILE A 349 -18.74 -2.12 -6.81
C ILE A 349 -17.59 -1.83 -5.83
N LEU A 350 -16.76 -0.82 -6.09
CA LEU A 350 -15.68 -0.41 -5.18
C LEU A 350 -16.20 0.29 -3.92
N GLY A 351 -17.51 0.54 -3.85
CA GLY A 351 -18.22 1.05 -2.68
C GLY A 351 -17.87 2.50 -2.39
N TRP A 352 -18.03 3.38 -3.38
CA TRP A 352 -17.78 4.81 -3.23
C TRP A 352 -18.80 5.45 -2.29
N ASP A 353 -18.33 6.31 -1.37
CA ASP A 353 -19.19 6.96 -0.39
C ASP A 353 -20.16 7.95 -1.08
N GLU A 354 -21.46 7.72 -0.95
CA GLU A 354 -22.52 8.53 -1.55
C GLU A 354 -22.64 9.94 -0.97
N SER A 355 -22.06 10.19 0.22
CA SER A 355 -22.01 11.53 0.82
C SER A 355 -20.94 12.42 0.21
N LEU A 356 -19.98 11.84 -0.52
CA LEU A 356 -18.96 12.58 -1.25
C LEU A 356 -19.41 12.90 -2.68
N PRO A 357 -18.98 14.06 -3.24
CA PRO A 357 -19.46 14.54 -4.54
C PRO A 357 -18.96 13.73 -5.75
N GLY A 358 -17.95 12.86 -5.58
CA GLY A 358 -17.34 12.14 -6.69
C GLY A 358 -16.56 12.99 -7.68
N SER A 359 -16.25 14.22 -7.29
CA SER A 359 -15.49 15.20 -8.04
C SER A 359 -14.84 16.18 -7.07
N GLY A 360 -13.84 16.91 -7.50
CA GLY A 360 -13.18 17.90 -6.65
C GLY A 360 -11.96 18.50 -7.30
N SER A 361 -11.13 19.15 -6.48
CA SER A 361 -9.89 19.78 -6.93
C SER A 361 -8.73 19.36 -6.04
N GLY A 362 -7.60 19.02 -6.67
CA GLY A 362 -6.36 18.71 -5.98
C GLY A 362 -6.31 17.34 -5.31
N ALA A 363 -5.09 16.92 -4.99
CA ALA A 363 -4.78 15.61 -4.40
C ALA A 363 -5.51 15.35 -3.07
N LYS A 364 -5.75 16.38 -2.26
CA LYS A 364 -6.45 16.26 -0.96
C LYS A 364 -7.84 15.65 -1.10
N THR A 365 -8.69 16.27 -1.92
CA THR A 365 -10.08 15.86 -2.08
C THR A 365 -10.18 14.53 -2.84
N MET A 366 -9.29 14.29 -3.80
CA MET A 366 -9.16 13.01 -4.50
C MET A 366 -8.75 11.88 -3.55
N GLY A 367 -7.79 12.14 -2.65
CA GLY A 367 -7.39 11.19 -1.62
C GLY A 367 -8.52 10.88 -0.64
N GLN A 368 -9.36 11.87 -0.31
CA GLN A 368 -10.56 11.66 0.52
C GLN A 368 -11.56 10.74 -0.18
N GLU A 369 -11.84 10.98 -1.46
CA GLU A 369 -12.70 10.12 -2.28
C GLU A 369 -12.22 8.66 -2.28
N MET A 370 -10.92 8.43 -2.44
CA MET A 370 -10.33 7.09 -2.41
C MET A 370 -10.40 6.44 -1.02
N ALA A 371 -10.07 7.20 0.03
CA ALA A 371 -9.99 6.66 1.39
C ALA A 371 -11.37 6.28 1.97
N TYR A 372 -12.43 6.90 1.48
CA TYR A 372 -13.80 6.64 1.92
C TYR A 372 -14.47 5.48 1.18
N SER A 373 -13.81 4.86 0.21
CA SER A 373 -14.37 3.71 -0.49
C SER A 373 -14.31 2.43 0.35
N GLU A 374 -15.27 1.51 0.18
CA GLU A 374 -15.20 0.18 0.80
C GLU A 374 -13.94 -0.58 0.38
N ARG A 375 -13.50 -0.40 -0.87
CA ARG A 375 -12.27 -0.99 -1.39
C ARG A 375 -11.03 -0.59 -0.59
N PHE A 376 -10.95 0.66 -0.11
CA PHE A 376 -9.87 1.10 0.78
C PHE A 376 -9.85 0.26 2.06
N ALA A 377 -11.01 0.15 2.75
CA ALA A 377 -11.14 -0.63 3.97
C ALA A 377 -10.76 -2.11 3.77
N GLN A 378 -11.27 -2.74 2.71
CA GLN A 378 -10.91 -4.10 2.33
C GLN A 378 -9.41 -4.28 2.10
N CYS A 379 -8.77 -3.31 1.44
CA CYS A 379 -7.34 -3.36 1.19
C CYS A 379 -6.54 -3.36 2.50
N GLN A 380 -6.84 -2.43 3.41
CA GLN A 380 -6.10 -2.30 4.67
C GLN A 380 -6.23 -3.56 5.52
N VAL A 381 -7.45 -4.09 5.67
CA VAL A 381 -7.68 -5.33 6.44
C VAL A 381 -6.98 -6.53 5.80
N LYS A 382 -7.04 -6.69 4.47
CA LYS A 382 -6.33 -7.80 3.78
C LYS A 382 -4.81 -7.70 3.95
N LYS A 383 -4.25 -6.49 3.98
CA LYS A 383 -2.83 -6.26 4.26
C LYS A 383 -2.48 -6.67 5.69
N VAL A 384 -3.26 -6.24 6.68
CA VAL A 384 -3.05 -6.63 8.10
C VAL A 384 -3.19 -8.13 8.27
N PHE A 385 -4.21 -8.75 7.67
CA PHE A 385 -4.38 -10.20 7.63
C PHE A 385 -3.12 -10.90 7.15
N LYS A 386 -2.61 -10.49 5.98
CA LYS A 386 -1.41 -11.09 5.40
C LYS A 386 -0.19 -10.92 6.31
N ALA A 387 -0.03 -9.75 6.91
CA ALA A 387 1.12 -9.43 7.76
C ALA A 387 1.11 -10.26 9.07
N VAL A 388 -0.04 -10.35 9.74
CA VAL A 388 -0.14 -11.00 11.06
C VAL A 388 -0.33 -12.51 10.93
N CYS A 389 -1.12 -12.98 9.95
CA CYS A 389 -1.32 -14.41 9.71
C CYS A 389 -0.21 -15.07 8.89
N LEU A 390 0.68 -14.28 8.27
CA LEU A 390 1.75 -14.74 7.37
C LEU A 390 1.23 -15.53 6.16
N ARG A 391 0.00 -15.28 5.73
CA ARG A 391 -0.67 -15.91 4.59
C ARG A 391 -1.83 -15.05 4.10
N LYS A 392 -2.24 -15.24 2.84
CA LYS A 392 -3.49 -14.65 2.33
C LYS A 392 -4.70 -15.45 2.85
N PRO A 393 -5.92 -14.86 2.88
CA PRO A 393 -7.16 -15.61 3.09
C PRO A 393 -7.28 -16.72 2.05
N GLY A 394 -7.35 -17.98 2.49
CA GLY A 394 -7.34 -19.16 1.64
C GLY A 394 -8.69 -19.85 1.54
N ASP A 395 -9.44 -19.90 2.64
CA ASP A 395 -10.71 -20.63 2.72
C ASP A 395 -11.92 -19.71 3.02
N ALA A 396 -13.10 -20.33 3.16
CA ALA A 396 -14.34 -19.59 3.43
C ALA A 396 -14.36 -18.96 4.83
N ALA A 397 -13.72 -19.59 5.82
CA ALA A 397 -13.64 -19.05 7.18
C ALA A 397 -12.74 -17.82 7.23
N ASP A 398 -11.59 -17.86 6.53
CA ASP A 398 -10.71 -16.69 6.41
C ASP A 398 -11.42 -15.51 5.75
N ARG A 399 -12.17 -15.77 4.67
CA ARG A 399 -12.91 -14.72 3.95
C ARG A 399 -13.99 -14.12 4.85
N GLY A 400 -14.78 -14.96 5.52
CA GLY A 400 -15.79 -14.48 6.48
C GLY A 400 -15.17 -13.69 7.64
N GLN A 401 -13.99 -14.09 8.11
CA GLN A 401 -13.27 -13.34 9.14
C GLN A 401 -12.79 -11.99 8.61
N VAL A 402 -12.21 -11.92 7.41
CA VAL A 402 -11.81 -10.65 6.79
C VAL A 402 -13.01 -9.72 6.63
N ASP A 403 -14.16 -10.22 6.18
CA ASP A 403 -15.38 -9.41 6.04
C ASP A 403 -15.86 -8.86 7.40
N SER A 404 -15.77 -9.69 8.46
CA SER A 404 -16.05 -9.23 9.83
C SER A 404 -15.06 -8.14 10.27
N MET A 405 -13.77 -8.31 10.00
CA MET A 405 -12.74 -7.32 10.37
C MET A 405 -12.85 -6.04 9.56
N VAL A 406 -13.30 -6.08 8.30
CA VAL A 406 -13.65 -4.88 7.51
C VAL A 406 -14.81 -4.15 8.18
N SER A 407 -15.85 -4.86 8.58
CA SER A 407 -17.00 -4.25 9.28
C SER A 407 -16.57 -3.61 10.60
N ASN A 408 -15.72 -4.28 11.39
CA ASN A 408 -15.18 -3.75 12.64
C ASN A 408 -14.25 -2.55 12.41
N PHE A 409 -13.42 -2.60 11.37
CA PHE A 409 -12.54 -1.50 11.00
C PHE A 409 -13.35 -0.24 10.69
N ILE A 410 -14.42 -0.35 9.90
CA ILE A 410 -15.32 0.77 9.63
C ILE A 410 -16.04 1.23 10.92
N ALA A 411 -16.60 0.31 11.70
CA ALA A 411 -17.35 0.61 12.91
C ALA A 411 -16.51 1.24 14.04
N SER A 412 -15.22 0.93 14.09
CA SER A 412 -14.26 1.50 15.06
C SER A 412 -13.77 2.90 14.67
N GLY A 413 -14.28 3.49 13.58
CA GLY A 413 -13.77 4.75 13.06
C GLY A 413 -12.42 4.59 12.35
N TYR A 414 -12.21 3.44 11.70
CA TYR A 414 -10.99 3.11 10.95
C TYR A 414 -9.73 3.00 11.83
N ASN A 415 -9.85 2.42 13.03
CA ASN A 415 -8.70 2.13 13.89
C ASN A 415 -7.96 0.88 13.39
N LEU A 416 -6.84 1.07 12.67
CA LEU A 416 -6.10 -0.05 12.09
C LEU A 416 -5.34 -0.86 13.14
N LYS A 417 -4.93 -0.25 14.27
CA LYS A 417 -4.25 -0.96 15.37
C LYS A 417 -5.17 -2.00 16.01
N GLN A 418 -6.46 -1.69 16.14
CA GLN A 418 -7.46 -2.67 16.53
C GLN A 418 -7.53 -3.85 15.55
N THR A 419 -7.49 -3.60 14.24
CA THR A 419 -7.46 -4.66 13.22
C THR A 419 -6.24 -5.60 13.36
N PHE A 420 -5.06 -5.06 13.72
CA PHE A 420 -3.89 -5.89 14.04
C PHE A 420 -4.19 -6.86 15.19
N GLY A 421 -4.77 -6.35 16.28
CA GLY A 421 -5.18 -7.17 17.42
C GLY A 421 -6.21 -8.24 17.04
N GLU A 422 -7.31 -7.86 16.39
CA GLU A 422 -8.36 -8.79 15.93
C GLU A 422 -7.81 -9.90 15.04
N THR A 423 -6.90 -9.53 14.13
CA THR A 423 -6.24 -10.49 13.26
C THR A 423 -5.35 -11.44 14.06
N ALA A 424 -4.59 -10.95 15.03
CA ALA A 424 -3.74 -11.81 15.86
C ALA A 424 -4.55 -12.82 16.66
N LEU A 425 -5.71 -12.41 17.19
CA LEU A 425 -6.67 -13.26 17.89
C LEU A 425 -7.20 -14.37 16.98
N TYR A 426 -7.63 -14.05 15.76
CA TYR A 426 -8.09 -15.05 14.81
C TYR A 426 -7.01 -16.10 14.50
N CYS A 427 -5.75 -15.67 14.55
CA CYS A 427 -4.64 -16.39 13.97
C CYS A 427 -3.74 -17.05 15.04
N MET A 428 -4.09 -16.94 16.32
CA MET A 428 -3.35 -17.48 17.46
C MET A 428 -3.33 -19.02 17.54
N GLY A 429 -4.19 -19.70 16.79
CA GLY A 429 -4.32 -21.16 16.80
C GLY A 429 -5.35 -21.65 17.83
N ASN A 430 -5.85 -22.87 17.59
CA ASN A 430 -6.77 -23.56 18.50
C ASN A 430 -5.99 -24.50 19.41
#